data_AF-A0A1I1GYT1-F1
#
_entry.id   AF-A0A1I1GYT1-F1
#
_cell.length_a   1.000
_cell.length_b   1.000
_cell.length_c   1.000
_cell.angle_alpha   90.00
_cell.angle_beta   90.00
_cell.angle_gamma   90.00
#
_symmetry.space_group_name_H-M   'P 1'
#
loop_
_entity.id
_entity.type
_entity.pdbx_description
1 polymer ?
#
loop_
_entity_poly.entity_id
_entity_poly.type
_entity_poly.pdbx_seq_one_letter_code
_entity_poly.pdbx_strand_id
1 'polypeptide(L)'
;MQDLLNIINELKKKNVELRSLKESLDTTTPQGKLMLTIFAGLAEFERDMIRQRQLEGIAIAKQQGLYKGRQPIPYDKALFKKECKKWRNGEQTARATMQ
;
A
#
# COMPACT_ATOMS: atom_id res chain seq x y z
N MET A 1 -5.55 3.88 9.14
CA MET A 1 -6.02 4.43 10.43
C MET A 1 -7.16 5.43 10.29
N GLN A 2 -7.40 5.96 9.07
CA GLN A 2 -8.78 6.21 8.64
C GLN A 2 -9.67 5.00 8.98
N ASP A 3 -9.17 3.77 8.80
CA ASP A 3 -9.88 2.55 9.24
C ASP A 3 -10.36 2.53 10.69
N LEU A 4 -9.58 2.92 11.69
CA LEU A 4 -10.05 2.87 13.09
C LEU A 4 -11.21 3.84 13.31
N LEU A 5 -11.05 5.09 12.86
CA LEU A 5 -12.12 6.08 12.92
C LEU A 5 -13.33 5.68 12.06
N ASN A 6 -13.10 5.07 10.90
CA ASN A 6 -14.14 4.59 10.00
C ASN A 6 -14.92 3.45 10.63
N ILE A 7 -14.25 2.46 11.24
CA ILE A 7 -14.86 1.36 11.97
C ILE A 7 -15.68 1.91 13.12
N ILE A 8 -15.14 2.83 13.91
CA ILE A 8 -15.88 3.42 15.04
C ILE A 8 -17.08 4.25 14.55
N ASN A 9 -16.93 5.00 13.45
CA ASN A 9 -18.05 5.72 12.84
C ASN A 9 -19.10 4.76 12.28
N GLU A 10 -18.72 3.62 11.72
CA GLU A 10 -19.62 2.59 11.23
C GLU A 10 -20.37 1.91 12.39
N LEU A 11 -19.68 1.57 13.47
CA LEU A 11 -20.27 1.05 14.70
C LEU A 11 -21.27 2.06 15.28
N LYS A 12 -20.89 3.34 15.34
CA LYS A 12 -21.77 4.42 15.80
C LYS A 12 -23.03 4.57 14.94
N LYS A 13 -22.91 4.45 13.60
CA LYS A 13 -24.08 4.44 12.69
C LYS A 13 -25.02 3.26 12.95
N LYS A 14 -24.50 2.15 13.46
CA LYS A 14 -25.26 0.95 13.84
C LYS A 14 -25.74 1.00 15.31
N ASN A 15 -25.58 2.14 16.01
CA ASN A 15 -25.84 2.29 17.44
C ASN A 15 -25.07 1.29 18.32
N VAL A 16 -23.85 0.93 17.91
CA VAL A 16 -22.94 0.07 18.67
C VAL A 16 -21.91 0.94 19.39
N GLU A 17 -21.72 0.64 20.68
CA GLU A 17 -20.76 1.33 21.54
C GLU A 17 -19.47 0.52 21.65
N LEU A 18 -18.32 1.19 21.57
CA LEU A 18 -17.01 0.55 21.71
C LEU A 18 -16.41 0.88 23.08
N ARG A 19 -16.10 -0.18 23.85
CA ARG A 19 -15.41 -0.07 25.13
C ARG A 19 -14.19 -0.98 25.16
N SER A 20 -13.01 -0.40 25.33
CA SER A 20 -11.77 -1.14 25.54
C SER A 20 -11.57 -1.35 27.04
N LEU A 21 -11.64 -2.60 27.50
CA LEU A 21 -11.43 -2.94 28.91
C LEU A 21 -9.97 -2.75 29.35
N LYS A 22 -9.02 -3.02 28.45
CA LYS A 22 -7.59 -2.93 28.74
C LYS A 22 -7.13 -1.48 28.94
N GLU A 23 -7.58 -0.60 28.06
CA GLU A 23 -7.18 0.81 28.06
C GLU A 23 -8.17 1.70 28.81
N SER A 24 -9.21 1.10 29.42
CA SER A 24 -10.33 1.81 30.06
C SER A 24 -10.93 2.92 29.18
N LEU A 25 -10.94 2.69 27.86
CA LEU A 25 -11.44 3.65 26.87
C LEU A 25 -12.92 3.36 26.62
N ASP A 26 -13.77 4.33 26.92
CA ASP A 26 -15.21 4.24 26.69
C ASP A 26 -15.67 5.32 25.71
N THR A 27 -16.02 4.91 24.48
CA THR A 27 -16.44 5.82 23.40
C THR A 27 -17.82 6.44 23.60
N THR A 28 -18.56 6.06 24.65
CA THR A 28 -19.84 6.69 25.00
C THR A 28 -19.63 8.04 25.71
N THR A 29 -18.55 8.14 26.50
CA THR A 29 -18.21 9.32 27.30
C THR A 29 -17.56 10.42 26.45
N PRO A 30 -17.78 11.71 26.77
CA PRO A 30 -17.07 12.82 26.12
C PRO A 30 -15.53 12.69 26.22
N GLN A 31 -15.04 12.21 27.36
CA GLN A 31 -13.62 12.02 27.64
C GLN A 31 -13.01 10.91 26.75
N GLY A 32 -13.69 9.78 26.61
CA GLY A 32 -13.21 8.70 25.73
C GLY A 32 -13.27 9.07 24.25
N LYS A 33 -14.25 9.88 23.82
CA LYS A 33 -14.28 10.44 22.46
C LYS A 33 -13.10 11.39 22.20
N LEU A 34 -12.74 12.23 23.16
CA LEU A 34 -11.57 13.10 23.06
C LEU A 34 -10.28 12.28 22.96
N MET A 35 -10.09 11.31 23.87
CA MET A 35 -8.91 10.43 23.85
C MET A 35 -8.77 9.66 22.54
N LEU A 36 -9.88 9.12 22.03
CA LEU A 36 -9.88 8.46 20.73
C LEU A 36 -9.40 9.39 19.61
N THR A 37 -9.84 10.65 19.62
CA THR A 37 -9.46 11.65 18.61
C THR A 37 -7.98 11.99 18.71
N ILE A 38 -7.45 12.11 19.94
CA ILE A 38 -6.01 12.33 20.18
C ILE A 38 -5.19 11.15 19.68
N PHE A 39 -5.58 9.91 20.01
CA PHE A 39 -4.87 8.73 19.52
C PHE A 39 -4.91 8.62 18.00
N ALA A 40 -6.03 8.99 17.38
CA ALA A 40 -6.12 9.03 15.93
C ALA A 40 -5.17 10.08 15.31
N GLY A 41 -5.07 11.27 15.90
CA GLY A 41 -4.10 12.28 15.46
C GLY A 41 -2.66 11.85 15.67
N LEU A 42 -2.34 11.24 16.82
CA LEU A 42 -0.98 10.78 17.13
C LEU A 42 -0.50 9.71 16.14
N ALA A 43 -1.31 8.70 15.86
CA ALA A 43 -0.85 7.65 14.96
C ALA A 43 -0.96 8.02 13.46
N GLU A 44 -1.67 9.12 13.11
CA GLU A 44 -1.51 9.77 11.80
C GLU A 44 -0.12 10.42 11.70
N PHE A 45 0.25 11.19 12.73
CA PHE A 45 1.58 11.79 12.84
C PHE A 45 2.70 10.73 12.77
N GLU A 46 2.59 9.61 13.49
CA GLU A 46 3.58 8.52 13.43
C GLU A 46 3.70 7.92 12.02
N ARG A 47 2.57 7.75 11.32
CA ARG A 47 2.56 7.23 9.95
C ARG A 47 3.24 8.19 8.97
N ASP A 48 2.99 9.48 9.11
CA ASP A 48 3.65 10.49 8.29
C ASP A 48 5.15 10.53 8.57
N MET A 49 5.56 10.43 9.83
CA MET A 49 6.96 10.31 10.22
C MET A 49 7.65 9.08 9.62
N ILE A 50 6.99 7.92 9.62
CA ILE A 50 7.50 6.70 8.97
C ILE A 50 7.66 6.93 7.47
N ARG A 51 6.67 7.57 6.82
CA ARG A 51 6.71 7.88 5.39
C ARG A 51 7.85 8.84 5.05
N GLN A 52 8.06 9.88 5.83
CA GLN A 52 9.16 10.83 5.64
C GLN A 52 10.51 10.11 5.70
N ARG A 53 10.75 9.30 6.74
CA ARG A 53 11.98 8.51 6.88
C ARG A 53 12.17 7.52 5.72
N GLN A 54 11.08 6.90 5.27
CA GLN A 54 11.13 6.02 4.09
C GLN A 54 11.55 6.79 2.84
N LEU A 55 10.98 7.97 2.59
CA LEU A 55 11.32 8.80 1.43
C LEU A 55 12.79 9.23 1.45
N GLU A 56 13.31 9.59 2.62
CA GLU A 56 14.73 9.90 2.81
C GLU A 56 15.61 8.69 2.46
N GLY A 57 15.27 7.50 2.99
CA GLY A 57 15.99 6.27 2.67
C GLY A 57 15.94 5.91 1.18
N ILE A 58 14.78 6.08 0.53
CA ILE A 58 14.60 5.89 -0.91
C ILE A 58 15.51 6.87 -1.68
N ALA A 59 15.58 8.14 -1.28
CA ALA A 59 16.40 9.15 -1.94
C ALA A 59 17.89 8.78 -1.88
N ILE A 60 18.37 8.34 -0.72
CA ILE A 60 19.76 7.86 -0.53
C ILE A 60 20.03 6.64 -1.42
N ALA A 61 19.16 5.63 -1.40
CA ALA A 61 19.32 4.43 -2.21
C ALA A 61 19.23 4.68 -3.72
N LYS A 62 18.45 5.69 -4.15
CA LYS A 62 18.43 6.16 -5.55
C LYS A 62 19.73 6.83 -5.95
N GLN A 63 20.29 7.70 -5.10
CA GLN A 63 21.60 8.32 -5.34
C GLN A 63 22.72 7.27 -5.45
N GLN A 64 22.63 6.21 -4.66
CA GLN A 64 23.56 5.07 -4.71
C GLN A 64 23.30 4.09 -5.89
N GLY A 65 22.27 4.32 -6.70
CA GLY A 65 21.97 3.47 -7.86
C GLY A 65 21.46 2.06 -7.52
N LEU A 66 20.93 1.84 -6.31
CA LEU A 66 20.48 0.51 -5.86
C LEU A 66 19.14 0.08 -6.48
N TYR A 67 18.32 1.03 -6.93
CA TYR A 67 17.02 0.74 -7.53
C TYR A 67 17.17 0.12 -8.93
N LYS A 68 17.02 -1.20 -9.02
CA LYS A 68 17.08 -1.99 -10.27
C LYS A 68 15.72 -2.41 -10.82
N GLY A 69 14.63 -1.94 -10.21
CA GLY A 69 13.27 -2.28 -10.62
C GLY A 69 12.94 -3.77 -10.44
N ARG A 70 11.89 -4.23 -11.12
CA ARG A 70 11.53 -5.66 -11.14
C ARG A 70 12.60 -6.44 -11.89
N GLN A 71 13.05 -7.56 -11.33
CA GLN A 71 13.96 -8.47 -12.01
C GLN A 71 13.32 -8.95 -13.34
N PRO A 72 14.07 -8.90 -14.46
CA PRO A 72 13.54 -9.35 -15.74
C PRO A 72 13.20 -10.83 -15.67
N ILE A 73 12.08 -11.22 -16.28
CA ILE A 73 11.73 -12.63 -16.43
C ILE A 73 12.76 -13.24 -17.39
N PRO A 74 13.37 -14.39 -17.07
CA PRO A 74 14.29 -15.05 -17.98
C PRO A 74 13.53 -15.50 -19.24
N TYR A 75 14.05 -15.14 -20.41
CA TYR A 75 13.53 -15.57 -21.70
C TYR A 75 14.68 -15.85 -22.67
N ASP A 76 14.46 -16.74 -23.64
CA ASP A 76 15.42 -16.96 -24.71
C ASP A 76 15.40 -15.78 -25.70
N LYS A 77 16.51 -15.04 -25.74
CA LYS A 77 16.68 -13.86 -26.61
C LYS A 77 16.60 -14.21 -28.10
N ALA A 78 17.07 -15.39 -28.50
CA ALA A 78 17.08 -15.80 -29.90
C ALA A 78 15.67 -16.15 -30.36
N LEU A 79 14.95 -16.95 -29.56
CA LEU A 79 13.54 -17.26 -29.79
C LEU A 79 12.71 -15.98 -29.83
N PHE A 80 12.85 -15.11 -28.83
CA PHE A 80 12.10 -13.85 -28.75
C PHE A 80 12.30 -12.95 -29.97
N LYS A 81 13.55 -12.77 -30.44
CA LYS A 81 13.83 -11.97 -31.65
C LYS A 81 13.19 -12.56 -32.91
N LYS A 82 13.22 -13.89 -33.06
CA LYS A 82 12.63 -14.59 -34.21
C LYS A 82 11.11 -14.40 -34.24
N GLU A 83 10.47 -14.61 -33.09
CA GLU A 83 9.03 -14.48 -32.96
C GLU A 83 8.56 -13.01 -33.11
N CYS A 84 9.30 -12.04 -32.57
CA CYS A 84 9.01 -10.62 -32.82
C CYS A 84 9.13 -10.23 -34.30
N LYS A 85 10.06 -10.85 -35.06
CA LYS A 85 10.22 -10.59 -36.49
C LYS A 85 9.02 -11.09 -37.30
N LYS A 86 8.58 -12.32 -37.04
CA LYS A 86 7.38 -12.90 -37.67
C LYS A 86 6.12 -12.09 -37.34
N TRP A 87 5.97 -11.66 -36.08
CA TRP A 87 4.85 -10.82 -35.67
C TRP A 87 4.85 -9.47 -36.41
N ARG A 88 6.02 -8.82 -36.54
CA ARG A 88 6.17 -7.55 -37.29
C ARG A 88 5.87 -7.69 -38.78
N ASN A 89 6.18 -8.84 -39.36
CA ASN A 89 5.88 -9.14 -40.76
C ASN A 89 4.41 -9.52 -41.00
N GLY A 90 3.59 -9.63 -39.95
CA GLY A 90 2.19 -10.05 -40.05
C GLY A 90 2.01 -11.56 -40.24
N GLU A 91 3.09 -12.34 -40.16
CA GLU A 91 3.08 -13.80 -40.35
C GLU A 91 2.43 -14.53 -39.15
N GLN A 92 2.40 -13.89 -37.98
CA GLN A 92 1.78 -14.46 -36.78
C GLN A 92 1.16 -13.40 -35.88
N THR A 93 0.15 -13.79 -35.10
CA THR A 93 -0.43 -12.95 -34.05
C THR A 93 0.25 -13.20 -32.71
N ALA A 94 0.27 -12.21 -31.82
CA ALA A 94 0.88 -12.34 -30.50
C ALA A 94 0.27 -13.47 -29.65
N ARG A 95 -1.03 -13.79 -29.84
CA ARG A 95 -1.69 -14.91 -29.16
C ARG A 95 -1.20 -16.28 -29.66
N ALA A 96 -0.92 -16.41 -30.95
CA ALA A 96 -0.40 -17.65 -31.52
C ALA A 96 1.05 -17.96 -31.09
N THR A 97 1.78 -16.95 -30.61
CA THR A 97 3.19 -17.06 -30.16
C THR A 97 3.33 -17.45 -28.68
N MET A 98 2.26 -17.27 -27.89
CA MET A 98 2.27 -17.46 -26.43
C MET A 98 1.74 -18.84 -25.98
N GLN A 99 1.41 -19.74 -26.92
CA GLN A 99 1.02 -21.12 -26.63
C GLN A 99 2.24 -22.04 -26.45
#